data_AF-A0A935S7S6-F1
#
_entry.id   AF-A0A935S7S6-F1
#
_cell.length_a   1.000
_cell.length_b   1.000
_cell.length_c   1.000
_cell.angle_alpha   90.00
_cell.angle_beta   90.00
_cell.angle_gamma   90.00
#
_symmetry.space_group_name_H-M   'P 1'
#
loop_
_entity.id
_entity.type
_entity.pdbx_description
1 polymer ?
#
loop_
_entity_poly.entity_id
_entity_poly.type
_entity_poly.pdbx_seq_one_letter_code
_entity_poly.pdbx_strand_id
1 'polypeptide(L)'
;MPKNFVVYKSSAGSGKTFTLVKEYLKLALSDPQKLHFNFKRILALTFTNKAAAEMRMRIVKALTNICDGKPSELDKLLCTEIGIDQKELKARAQILINHMLHHYSDLAVSTIDSFSHKIVKTFAHDLKLPVNFNLETDTGEFYNKVVSQLISEIGNDSSITFLLKEFALNNLDDEQNWDPEKSMQEFAKLLQKENSVEHVKHLVSLNETELTAMKDKLNEKLKAYKSFIQLKGKEALNLIQKQGLTDDDFAHKKSGPQAFFRRCADFELGDNNSRITTAIEKNEWLPKLPILKQKANSLASLPN
;
A
#
# COMPACT_ATOMS: atom_id res chain seq x y z
N MET A 1 31.34 14.02 23.88
CA MET A 1 30.47 12.82 23.86
C MET A 1 30.75 12.05 22.59
N PRO A 2 30.91 10.71 22.61
CA PRO A 2 30.99 9.94 21.37
C PRO A 2 29.74 10.21 20.54
N LYS A 3 29.88 10.37 19.22
CA LYS A 3 28.74 10.50 18.31
C LYS A 3 27.93 9.20 18.36
N ASN A 4 26.79 9.22 19.04
CA ASN A 4 25.88 8.06 19.14
C ASN A 4 25.19 7.70 17.81
N PHE A 5 25.40 8.48 16.76
CA PHE A 5 24.82 8.26 15.44
C PHE A 5 25.81 8.64 14.34
N VAL A 6 26.07 7.70 13.43
CA VAL A 6 27.00 7.87 12.31
C VAL A 6 26.30 7.43 11.03
N VAL A 7 26.31 8.29 10.02
CA VAL A 7 25.71 8.01 8.70
C VAL A 7 26.82 7.85 7.67
N TYR A 8 26.89 6.67 7.06
CA TYR A 8 27.77 6.40 5.93
C TYR A 8 26.98 6.54 4.62
N LYS A 9 27.24 7.61 3.87
CA LYS A 9 26.71 7.78 2.51
C LYS A 9 27.64 7.10 1.51
N SER A 10 27.10 6.31 0.60
CA SER A 10 27.94 5.49 -0.28
C SER A 10 27.21 5.13 -1.59
N SER A 11 27.80 5.48 -2.73
CA SER A 11 27.30 5.13 -4.07
C SER A 11 27.50 3.65 -4.41
N ALA A 12 26.87 3.15 -5.47
CA ALA A 12 27.12 1.78 -5.94
C ALA A 12 28.63 1.57 -6.19
N GLY A 13 29.16 0.41 -5.79
CA GLY A 13 30.59 0.09 -5.96
C GLY A 13 31.57 0.77 -4.98
N SER A 14 31.13 1.71 -4.14
CA SER A 14 32.03 2.52 -3.28
C SER A 14 32.52 1.83 -1.98
N GLY A 15 32.50 0.49 -1.90
CA GLY A 15 32.99 -0.22 -0.71
C GLY A 15 32.09 -0.17 0.53
N LYS A 16 30.77 0.03 0.37
CA LYS A 16 29.77 -0.04 1.47
C LYS A 16 29.99 -1.21 2.41
N THR A 17 30.03 -2.40 1.84
CA THR A 17 30.11 -3.65 2.60
C THR A 17 31.47 -3.79 3.29
N PHE A 18 32.55 -3.29 2.68
CA PHE A 18 33.87 -3.26 3.31
C PHE A 18 33.85 -2.39 4.57
N THR A 19 33.25 -1.20 4.47
CA THR A 19 33.12 -0.27 5.59
C THR A 19 32.31 -0.88 6.73
N LEU A 20 31.16 -1.51 6.44
CA LEU A 20 30.33 -2.15 7.46
C LEU A 20 31.05 -3.32 8.17
N VAL A 21 31.79 -4.14 7.42
CA VAL A 21 32.59 -5.24 8.01
C VAL A 21 33.69 -4.68 8.90
N LYS A 22 34.40 -3.63 8.46
CA LYS A 22 35.42 -2.95 9.27
C LYS A 22 34.83 -2.41 10.58
N GLU A 23 33.72 -1.67 10.52
CA GLU A 23 33.08 -1.13 11.73
C GLU A 23 32.57 -2.24 12.66
N TYR A 24 32.00 -3.31 12.11
CA TYR A 24 31.60 -4.47 12.90
C TYR A 24 32.79 -5.08 13.64
N LEU A 25 33.89 -5.35 12.94
CA LEU A 25 35.10 -5.94 13.53
C LEU A 25 35.76 -5.01 14.54
N LYS A 26 35.78 -3.71 14.28
CA LYS A 26 36.24 -2.71 15.24
C LYS A 26 35.48 -2.83 16.55
N LEU A 27 34.14 -2.81 16.50
CA LEU A 27 33.31 -2.97 17.70
C LEU A 27 33.57 -4.31 18.40
N ALA A 28 33.72 -5.40 17.65
CA ALA A 28 33.92 -6.73 18.21
C ALA A 28 35.30 -6.92 18.88
N LEU A 29 36.35 -6.29 18.33
CA LEU A 29 37.76 -6.45 18.75
C LEU A 29 38.27 -5.35 19.70
N SER A 30 37.48 -4.29 19.92
CA SER A 30 37.91 -3.11 20.70
C SER A 30 38.23 -3.43 22.17
N ASP A 31 37.38 -4.22 22.84
CA ASP A 31 37.54 -4.53 24.27
C ASP A 31 38.18 -5.92 24.46
N PRO A 32 39.47 -6.00 24.86
CA PRO A 32 40.19 -7.27 25.00
C PRO A 32 39.61 -8.18 26.09
N GLN A 33 38.95 -7.62 27.12
CA GLN A 33 38.39 -8.43 28.21
C GLN A 33 37.09 -9.14 27.80
N LYS A 34 36.46 -8.68 26.71
CA LYS A 34 35.12 -9.14 26.28
C LYS A 34 35.12 -9.84 24.92
N LEU A 35 36.28 -10.21 24.40
CA LEU A 35 36.42 -10.83 23.07
C LEU A 35 35.56 -12.09 22.89
N HIS A 36 35.35 -12.87 23.95
CA HIS A 36 34.57 -14.10 23.90
C HIS A 36 33.06 -13.88 23.72
N PHE A 37 32.55 -12.65 23.89
CA PHE A 37 31.11 -12.36 23.79
C PHE A 37 30.72 -11.03 23.13
N ASN A 38 31.67 -10.15 22.79
CA ASN A 38 31.36 -8.84 22.21
C ASN A 38 30.51 -8.93 20.93
N PHE A 39 30.75 -9.92 20.08
CA PHE A 39 29.95 -10.12 18.86
C PHE A 39 28.46 -10.36 19.14
N LYS A 40 28.11 -10.92 20.31
CA LYS A 40 26.72 -11.15 20.74
C LYS A 40 25.99 -9.84 21.09
N ARG A 41 26.74 -8.75 21.32
CA ARG A 41 26.22 -7.42 21.69
C ARG A 41 26.09 -6.48 20.49
N ILE A 42 26.49 -6.91 19.30
CA ILE A 42 26.44 -6.11 18.08
C ILE A 42 25.26 -6.61 17.25
N LEU A 43 24.30 -5.72 17.00
CA LEU A 43 23.16 -5.99 16.12
C LEU A 43 23.41 -5.38 14.74
N ALA A 44 23.42 -6.21 13.71
CA ALA A 44 23.50 -5.77 12.31
C ALA A 44 22.24 -6.22 11.55
N LEU A 45 21.51 -5.24 11.01
CA LEU A 45 20.25 -5.47 10.30
C LEU A 45 20.41 -5.17 8.81
N THR A 46 19.79 -6.00 7.98
CA THR A 46 19.75 -5.81 6.52
C THR A 46 18.32 -6.00 5.98
N PHE A 47 18.08 -5.61 4.73
CA PHE A 47 16.76 -5.78 4.11
C PHE A 47 16.52 -7.18 3.54
N THR A 48 17.56 -7.96 3.26
CA THR A 48 17.39 -9.26 2.58
C THR A 48 18.20 -10.36 3.23
N ASN A 49 17.67 -11.60 3.20
CA ASN A 49 18.36 -12.77 3.73
C ASN A 49 19.71 -13.00 3.04
N LYS A 50 19.81 -12.71 1.74
CA LYS A 50 21.05 -12.79 0.97
C LYS A 50 22.10 -11.80 1.49
N ALA A 51 21.72 -10.54 1.75
CA ALA A 51 22.64 -9.55 2.30
C ALA A 51 23.11 -9.90 3.71
N ALA A 52 22.21 -10.40 4.57
CA ALA A 52 22.57 -10.89 5.90
C ALA A 52 23.56 -12.05 5.83
N ALA A 53 23.31 -13.05 4.96
CA ALA A 53 24.21 -14.19 4.78
C ALA A 53 25.58 -13.77 4.23
N GLU A 54 25.60 -12.88 3.24
CA GLU A 54 26.82 -12.33 2.69
C GLU A 54 27.62 -11.56 3.74
N MET A 55 26.96 -10.76 4.58
CA MET A 55 27.59 -10.03 5.67
C MET A 55 28.22 -10.97 6.71
N ARG A 56 27.51 -12.04 7.12
CA ARG A 56 28.08 -13.07 8.01
C ARG A 56 29.32 -13.72 7.41
N MET A 57 29.25 -14.12 6.15
CA MET A 57 30.37 -14.74 5.44
C MET A 57 31.59 -13.81 5.39
N ARG A 58 31.38 -12.52 5.09
CA ARG A 58 32.47 -11.53 5.03
C ARG A 58 33.12 -11.28 6.40
N ILE A 59 32.34 -11.23 7.48
CA ILE A 59 32.85 -11.09 8.86
C ILE A 59 33.76 -12.28 9.21
N VAL A 60 33.26 -13.50 9.00
CA VAL A 60 34.02 -14.72 9.28
C VAL A 60 35.28 -14.78 8.43
N LYS A 61 35.18 -14.53 7.11
CA LYS A 61 36.32 -14.54 6.20
C LYS A 61 37.39 -13.52 6.57
N ALA A 62 36.99 -12.32 6.98
CA ALA A 62 37.91 -11.29 7.43
C ALA A 62 38.66 -11.73 8.69
N LEU A 63 37.96 -12.29 9.69
CA LEU A 63 38.59 -12.85 10.89
C LEU A 63 39.56 -13.99 10.57
N THR A 64 39.18 -14.91 9.66
CA THR A 64 40.06 -16.00 9.23
C THR A 64 41.32 -15.47 8.56
N ASN A 65 41.22 -14.48 7.68
CA ASN A 65 42.38 -13.88 7.03
C ASN A 65 43.35 -13.24 8.03
N ILE A 66 42.82 -12.55 9.05
CA ILE A 66 43.62 -11.97 10.14
C ILE A 66 44.33 -13.09 10.92
N CYS A 67 43.63 -14.20 11.23
CA CYS A 67 44.21 -15.37 11.91
C CYS A 67 45.31 -16.05 11.09
N ASP A 68 45.14 -16.15 9.77
CA ASP A 68 46.12 -16.70 8.85
C ASP A 68 47.35 -15.80 8.69
N GLY A 69 47.29 -14.55 9.16
CA GLY A 69 48.34 -13.56 8.97
C GLY A 69 48.50 -13.12 7.52
N LYS A 70 47.41 -13.17 6.72
CA LYS A 70 47.37 -12.65 5.36
C LYS A 70 47.23 -11.12 5.42
N PRO A 71 48.29 -10.34 5.12
CA PRO A 71 48.24 -8.90 5.28
C PRO A 71 47.15 -8.30 4.39
N SER A 72 46.29 -7.47 4.96
CA SER A 72 45.23 -6.80 4.22
C SER A 72 45.11 -5.33 4.62
N GLU A 73 44.56 -4.49 3.74
CA GLU A 73 44.27 -3.09 4.06
C GLU A 73 43.30 -2.96 5.24
N LEU A 74 42.43 -3.96 5.45
CA LEU A 74 41.52 -4.01 6.59
C LEU A 74 42.28 -4.12 7.91
N ASP A 75 43.34 -4.93 7.96
CA ASP A 75 44.15 -5.15 9.16
C ASP A 75 44.84 -3.85 9.57
N LYS A 76 45.45 -3.14 8.61
CA LYS A 76 46.11 -1.85 8.86
C LYS A 76 45.14 -0.82 9.43
N LEU A 77 43.93 -0.76 8.88
CA LEU A 77 42.88 0.14 9.36
C LEU A 77 42.42 -0.24 10.77
N LEU A 78 42.21 -1.53 11.05
CA LEU A 78 41.82 -2.00 12.37
C LEU A 78 42.91 -1.74 13.43
N CYS A 79 44.18 -2.02 13.12
CA CYS A 79 45.31 -1.70 13.99
C CYS A 79 45.35 -0.20 14.32
N THR A 80 45.17 0.65 13.31
CA THR A 80 45.20 2.11 13.47
C THR A 80 44.01 2.61 14.30
N GLU A 81 42.79 2.14 14.03
CA GLU A 81 41.58 2.62 14.73
C GLU A 81 41.41 2.06 16.14
N ILE A 82 41.89 0.84 16.41
CA ILE A 82 41.85 0.23 17.74
C ILE A 82 43.07 0.64 18.58
N GLY A 83 44.18 1.03 17.94
CA GLY A 83 45.44 1.41 18.60
C GLY A 83 46.26 0.20 19.07
N ILE A 84 46.33 -0.85 18.25
CA ILE A 84 47.04 -2.11 18.56
C ILE A 84 47.97 -2.52 17.42
N ASP A 85 48.96 -3.36 17.73
CA ASP A 85 49.83 -3.93 16.71
C ASP A 85 49.19 -5.16 16.02
N GLN A 86 49.82 -5.62 14.93
CA GLN A 86 49.36 -6.76 14.14
C GLN A 86 49.32 -8.06 14.96
N LYS A 87 50.22 -8.22 15.94
CA LYS A 87 50.33 -9.44 16.75
C LYS A 87 49.16 -9.54 17.73
N GLU A 88 48.84 -8.44 18.38
CA GLU A 88 47.68 -8.29 19.26
C GLU A 88 46.39 -8.44 18.46
N LEU A 89 46.26 -7.78 17.29
CA LEU A 89 45.07 -7.94 16.43
C LEU A 89 44.82 -9.41 16.09
N LYS A 90 45.88 -10.14 15.71
CA LYS A 90 45.82 -11.58 15.43
C LYS A 90 45.38 -12.40 16.63
N ALA A 91 45.96 -12.15 17.82
CA ALA A 91 45.58 -12.84 19.04
C ALA A 91 44.11 -12.60 19.40
N ARG A 92 43.64 -11.36 19.29
CA ARG A 92 42.23 -11.01 19.54
C ARG A 92 41.28 -11.67 18.54
N ALA A 93 41.64 -11.67 17.26
CA ALA A 93 40.85 -12.30 16.21
C ALA A 93 40.72 -13.81 16.41
N GLN A 94 41.79 -14.49 16.86
CA GLN A 94 41.76 -15.93 17.17
C GLN A 94 40.77 -16.26 18.29
N ILE A 95 40.78 -15.47 19.38
CA ILE A 95 39.83 -15.65 20.48
C ILE A 95 38.40 -15.40 19.97
N LEU A 96 38.18 -14.26 19.31
CA LEU A 96 36.85 -13.86 18.84
C LEU A 96 36.26 -14.87 17.85
N ILE A 97 37.02 -15.31 16.84
CA ILE A 97 36.51 -16.23 15.82
C ILE A 97 36.20 -17.60 16.41
N ASN A 98 37.03 -18.09 17.34
CA ASN A 98 36.80 -19.38 17.98
C ASN A 98 35.46 -19.38 18.74
N HIS A 99 35.23 -18.37 19.57
CA HIS A 99 33.95 -18.22 20.28
C HIS A 99 32.77 -17.95 19.33
N MET A 100 32.97 -17.18 18.27
CA MET A 100 31.94 -16.89 17.28
C MET A 100 31.50 -18.15 16.52
N LEU A 101 32.42 -19.05 16.16
CA LEU A 101 32.09 -20.29 15.47
C LEU A 101 31.38 -21.29 16.39
N HIS A 102 31.80 -21.40 17.66
CA HIS A 102 31.09 -22.21 18.66
C HIS A 102 29.67 -21.70 18.96
N HIS A 103 29.44 -20.39 18.83
CA HIS A 103 28.16 -19.73 19.09
C HIS A 103 27.64 -18.99 17.85
N TYR A 104 27.69 -19.64 16.69
CA TYR A 104 27.35 -18.99 15.41
C TYR A 104 25.90 -18.47 15.36
N SER A 105 24.98 -19.12 16.07
CA SER A 105 23.59 -18.68 16.24
C SER A 105 23.44 -17.33 16.95
N ASP A 106 24.44 -16.95 17.76
CA ASP A 106 24.42 -15.71 18.55
C ASP A 106 24.97 -14.52 17.75
N LEU A 107 25.46 -14.76 16.53
CA LEU A 107 25.83 -13.71 15.60
C LEU A 107 24.58 -12.99 15.10
N ALA A 108 24.25 -11.87 15.74
CA ALA A 108 23.04 -11.07 15.48
C ALA A 108 23.13 -10.24 14.18
N VAL A 109 23.38 -10.93 13.06
CA VAL A 109 23.34 -10.40 11.69
C VAL A 109 22.11 -11.00 11.01
N SER A 110 21.02 -10.25 10.92
CA SER A 110 19.72 -10.74 10.42
C SER A 110 19.03 -9.74 9.53
N THR A 111 17.87 -10.12 8.98
CA THR A 111 16.97 -9.13 8.37
C THR A 111 16.20 -8.35 9.42
N ILE A 112 15.64 -7.21 9.02
CA ILE A 112 14.70 -6.43 9.83
C ILE A 112 13.49 -7.29 10.22
N ASP A 113 12.96 -8.09 9.30
CA ASP A 113 11.79 -8.95 9.55
C ASP A 113 12.09 -10.04 10.57
N SER A 114 13.21 -10.77 10.41
CA SER A 114 13.60 -11.81 11.38
C SER A 114 13.86 -11.25 12.77
N PHE A 115 14.44 -10.04 12.85
CA PHE A 115 14.64 -9.35 14.12
C PHE A 115 13.31 -8.93 14.76
N SER A 116 12.41 -8.32 13.97
CA SER A 116 11.08 -7.91 14.43
C SER A 116 10.26 -9.11 14.90
N HIS A 117 10.29 -10.21 14.16
CA HIS A 117 9.65 -11.46 14.55
C HIS A 117 10.21 -11.99 15.88
N LYS A 118 11.53 -11.96 16.08
CA LYS A 118 12.16 -12.36 17.35
C LYS A 118 11.67 -11.49 18.51
N ILE A 119 11.52 -10.19 18.31
CA ILE A 119 10.96 -9.27 19.33
C ILE A 119 9.51 -9.66 19.64
N VAL A 120 8.64 -9.74 18.62
CA VAL A 120 7.22 -10.07 18.80
C VAL A 120 7.07 -11.42 19.50
N LYS A 121 7.87 -12.42 19.13
CA LYS A 121 7.86 -13.74 19.76
C LYS A 121 8.25 -13.70 21.24
N THR A 122 9.18 -12.82 21.61
CA THR A 122 9.60 -12.64 23.01
C THR A 122 8.46 -12.04 23.86
N PHE A 123 7.62 -11.20 23.26
CA PHE A 123 6.46 -10.56 23.89
C PHE A 123 5.12 -11.21 23.51
N ALA A 124 5.12 -12.43 22.97
CA ALA A 124 3.91 -13.05 22.42
C ALA A 124 2.80 -13.15 23.48
N HIS A 125 3.16 -13.57 24.70
CA HIS A 125 2.23 -13.64 25.83
C HIS A 125 1.62 -12.28 26.18
N ASP A 126 2.44 -11.23 26.27
CA ASP A 126 1.99 -9.88 26.62
C ASP A 126 1.10 -9.26 25.53
N LEU A 127 1.34 -9.64 24.27
CA LEU A 127 0.53 -9.27 23.12
C LEU A 127 -0.72 -10.17 22.95
N LYS A 128 -0.96 -11.11 23.87
CA LYS A 128 -2.04 -12.11 23.80
C LYS A 128 -2.01 -12.93 22.50
N LEU A 129 -0.81 -13.18 21.97
CA LEU A 129 -0.58 -14.04 20.81
C LEU A 129 -0.26 -15.47 21.27
N PRO A 130 -0.67 -16.49 20.50
CA PRO A 130 -0.23 -17.86 20.74
C PRO A 130 1.30 -17.95 20.70
N VAL A 131 1.91 -18.61 21.68
CA VAL A 131 3.39 -18.71 21.79
C VAL A 131 4.03 -19.35 20.55
N ASN A 132 3.30 -20.25 19.88
CA ASN A 132 3.72 -20.95 18.67
C ASN A 132 3.07 -20.37 17.40
N PHE A 133 2.83 -19.05 17.35
CA PHE A 133 2.30 -18.44 16.13
C PHE A 133 3.29 -18.62 14.96
N ASN A 134 2.75 -18.99 13.80
CA ASN A 134 3.49 -18.99 12.55
C ASN A 134 3.24 -17.68 11.82
N LEU A 135 4.26 -17.18 11.12
CA LEU A 135 4.09 -16.06 10.20
C LEU A 135 3.50 -16.58 8.91
N GLU A 136 2.31 -16.10 8.55
CA GLU A 136 1.74 -16.26 7.23
C GLU A 136 2.27 -15.14 6.33
N THR A 137 2.95 -15.51 5.25
CA THR A 137 3.47 -14.54 4.28
C THR A 137 2.52 -14.33 3.11
N ASP A 138 1.67 -15.32 2.82
CA ASP A 138 0.65 -15.19 1.78
C ASP A 138 -0.65 -14.67 2.37
N THR A 139 -0.78 -13.34 2.41
CA THR A 139 -2.01 -12.70 2.85
C THR A 139 -3.17 -12.97 1.89
N GLY A 140 -2.91 -13.18 0.61
CA GLY A 140 -3.93 -13.42 -0.40
C GLY A 140 -4.66 -14.73 -0.17
N GLU A 141 -3.91 -15.82 -0.02
CA GLU A 141 -4.48 -17.14 0.28
C GLU A 141 -5.24 -17.15 1.61
N PHE A 142 -4.71 -16.46 2.62
CA PHE A 142 -5.39 -16.31 3.91
C PHE A 142 -6.79 -15.68 3.77
N TYR A 143 -6.91 -14.53 3.10
CA TYR A 143 -8.20 -13.87 2.94
C TYR A 143 -9.15 -14.66 2.04
N ASN A 144 -8.65 -15.35 1.02
CA ASN A 144 -9.49 -16.22 0.20
C ASN A 144 -10.14 -17.32 1.06
N LYS A 145 -9.37 -17.96 1.96
CA LYS A 145 -9.93 -18.94 2.91
C LYS A 145 -10.98 -18.33 3.83
N VAL A 146 -10.74 -17.12 4.34
CA VAL A 146 -11.72 -16.41 5.19
C VAL A 146 -13.02 -16.14 4.43
N VAL A 147 -12.93 -15.66 3.18
CA VAL A 147 -14.12 -15.42 2.34
C VAL A 147 -14.85 -16.73 2.06
N SER A 148 -14.15 -17.78 1.63
CA SER A 148 -14.76 -19.09 1.37
C SER A 148 -15.44 -19.67 2.62
N GLN A 149 -14.85 -19.49 3.80
CA GLN A 149 -15.46 -19.89 5.06
C GLN A 149 -16.75 -19.11 5.33
N LEU A 150 -16.76 -17.79 5.12
CA LEU A 150 -17.97 -16.98 5.28
C LEU A 150 -19.07 -17.39 4.29
N ILE A 151 -18.72 -17.67 3.03
CA ILE A 151 -19.66 -18.18 2.03
C ILE A 151 -20.21 -19.56 2.43
N SER A 152 -19.40 -20.41 3.08
CA SER A 152 -19.88 -21.71 3.56
C SER A 152 -20.91 -21.63 4.70
N GLU A 153 -21.04 -20.47 5.35
CA GLU A 153 -22.07 -20.22 6.37
C GLU A 153 -23.45 -19.86 5.78
N ILE A 154 -23.53 -19.68 4.45
CA ILE A 154 -24.81 -19.48 3.77
C ILE A 154 -25.74 -20.68 4.05
N GLY A 155 -26.93 -20.39 4.56
CA GLY A 155 -27.93 -21.38 4.96
C GLY A 155 -27.83 -21.85 6.41
N ASN A 156 -26.67 -21.68 7.06
CA ASN A 156 -26.49 -22.00 8.49
C ASN A 156 -26.74 -20.76 9.37
N ASP A 157 -26.16 -19.62 9.00
CA ASP A 157 -26.34 -18.35 9.71
C ASP A 157 -27.39 -17.49 8.99
N SER A 158 -28.49 -17.19 9.68
CA SER A 158 -29.61 -16.43 9.13
C SER A 158 -29.24 -14.99 8.77
N SER A 159 -28.37 -14.35 9.56
CA SER A 159 -27.96 -12.96 9.36
C SER A 159 -27.00 -12.84 8.18
N ILE A 160 -26.00 -13.70 8.09
CA ILE A 160 -25.08 -13.77 6.94
C ILE A 160 -25.86 -14.09 5.66
N THR A 161 -26.76 -15.06 5.72
CA THR A 161 -27.61 -15.44 4.57
C THR A 161 -28.46 -14.28 4.10
N PHE A 162 -29.10 -13.55 5.03
CA PHE A 162 -29.91 -12.38 4.69
C PHE A 162 -29.06 -11.29 4.02
N LEU A 163 -27.90 -10.94 4.59
CA LEU A 163 -27.03 -9.90 4.06
C LEU A 163 -26.48 -10.23 2.66
N LEU A 164 -26.05 -11.48 2.44
CA LEU A 164 -25.54 -11.91 1.13
C LEU A 164 -26.64 -12.01 0.08
N LYS A 165 -27.86 -12.41 0.48
CA LYS A 165 -29.02 -12.39 -0.40
C LYS A 165 -29.37 -10.95 -0.81
N GLU A 166 -29.44 -10.03 0.15
CA GLU A 166 -29.66 -8.61 -0.10
C GLU A 166 -28.59 -8.05 -1.05
N PHE A 167 -27.31 -8.38 -0.81
CA PHE A 167 -26.22 -7.97 -1.68
C PHE A 167 -26.40 -8.47 -3.12
N ALA A 168 -26.70 -9.76 -3.30
CA ALA A 168 -26.89 -10.34 -4.62
C ALA A 168 -28.10 -9.72 -5.36
N LEU A 169 -29.21 -9.47 -4.65
CA LEU A 169 -30.39 -8.82 -5.24
C LEU A 169 -30.10 -7.38 -5.68
N ASN A 170 -29.43 -6.59 -4.84
CA ASN A 170 -29.06 -5.21 -5.20
C ASN A 170 -28.11 -5.17 -6.41
N ASN A 171 -27.15 -6.09 -6.50
CA ASN A 171 -26.25 -6.14 -7.66
C ASN A 171 -26.98 -6.54 -8.95
N LEU A 172 -27.99 -7.42 -8.87
CA LEU A 172 -28.82 -7.76 -10.02
C LEU A 172 -29.64 -6.57 -10.50
N ASP A 173 -30.20 -5.79 -9.57
CA ASP A 173 -30.95 -4.56 -9.89
C ASP A 173 -30.06 -3.49 -10.55
N ASP A 174 -28.77 -3.45 -10.18
CA ASP A 174 -27.77 -2.52 -10.73
C ASP A 174 -27.04 -3.06 -11.98
N GLU A 175 -27.49 -4.18 -12.57
CA GLU A 175 -26.86 -4.85 -13.72
C GLU A 175 -25.37 -5.23 -13.49
N GLN A 176 -24.98 -5.44 -12.23
CA GLN A 176 -23.62 -5.82 -11.84
C GLN A 176 -23.46 -7.34 -11.66
N ASN A 177 -22.22 -7.78 -11.45
CA ASN A 177 -21.93 -9.18 -11.15
C ASN A 177 -22.57 -9.58 -9.81
N TRP A 178 -23.42 -10.60 -9.83
CA TRP A 178 -24.16 -11.08 -8.66
C TRP A 178 -23.30 -11.86 -7.67
N ASP A 179 -22.15 -12.36 -8.11
CA ASP A 179 -21.25 -13.21 -7.32
C ASP A 179 -20.63 -12.43 -6.14
N PRO A 180 -21.02 -12.74 -4.89
CA PRO A 180 -20.50 -12.05 -3.70
C PRO A 180 -19.04 -12.40 -3.43
N GLU A 181 -18.56 -13.57 -3.84
CA GLU A 181 -17.22 -14.04 -3.47
C GLU A 181 -16.13 -13.11 -4.01
N LYS A 182 -16.21 -12.75 -5.29
CA LYS A 182 -15.24 -11.83 -5.91
C LYS A 182 -15.26 -10.45 -5.27
N SER A 183 -16.46 -9.90 -5.03
CA SER A 183 -16.62 -8.58 -4.40
C SER A 183 -16.04 -8.56 -2.99
N MET A 184 -16.25 -9.64 -2.23
CA MET A 184 -15.67 -9.80 -0.90
C MET A 184 -14.16 -9.98 -0.93
N GLN A 185 -13.61 -10.72 -1.89
CA GLN A 185 -12.16 -10.85 -2.08
C GLN A 185 -11.50 -9.50 -2.42
N GLU A 186 -12.14 -8.69 -3.27
CA GLU A 186 -11.67 -7.34 -3.57
C GLU A 186 -11.73 -6.42 -2.35
N PHE A 187 -12.82 -6.50 -1.59
CA PHE A 187 -12.95 -5.77 -0.33
C PHE A 187 -11.88 -6.20 0.70
N ALA A 188 -11.60 -7.50 0.81
CA ALA A 188 -10.57 -8.03 1.71
C ALA A 188 -9.17 -7.49 1.38
N LYS A 189 -8.86 -7.23 0.10
CA LYS A 189 -7.60 -6.56 -0.30
C LYS A 189 -7.54 -5.11 0.20
N LEU A 190 -8.67 -4.42 0.33
CA LEU A 190 -8.69 -3.07 0.89
C LEU A 190 -8.35 -3.08 2.38
N LEU A 191 -8.72 -4.13 3.13
CA LEU A 191 -8.39 -4.26 4.55
C LEU A 191 -6.88 -4.32 4.81
N GLN A 192 -6.09 -4.72 3.80
CA GLN A 192 -4.63 -4.78 3.89
C GLN A 192 -3.95 -3.40 3.81
N LYS A 193 -4.66 -2.39 3.30
CA LYS A 193 -4.08 -1.05 3.19
C LYS A 193 -4.00 -0.42 4.57
N GLU A 194 -2.84 0.14 4.92
CA GLU A 194 -2.60 0.73 6.25
C GLU A 194 -3.62 1.82 6.61
N ASN A 195 -4.06 2.60 5.63
CA ASN A 195 -5.07 3.64 5.81
C ASN A 195 -6.48 3.10 6.10
N SER A 196 -6.75 1.81 5.87
CA SER A 196 -8.06 1.21 6.10
C SER A 196 -8.31 0.88 7.58
N VAL A 197 -7.26 0.73 8.39
CA VAL A 197 -7.38 0.24 9.78
C VAL A 197 -8.31 1.12 10.62
N GLU A 198 -8.21 2.44 10.50
CA GLU A 198 -9.04 3.37 11.27
C GLU A 198 -10.51 3.33 10.83
N HIS A 199 -10.75 3.25 9.53
CA HIS A 199 -12.09 3.11 8.96
C HIS A 199 -12.74 1.79 9.37
N VAL A 200 -11.99 0.68 9.35
CA VAL A 200 -12.49 -0.64 9.76
C VAL A 200 -12.83 -0.65 11.24
N LYS A 201 -12.02 -0.03 12.11
CA LYS A 201 -12.36 0.10 13.54
C LYS A 201 -13.68 0.81 13.77
N HIS A 202 -13.94 1.89 13.02
CA HIS A 202 -15.22 2.58 13.09
C HIS A 202 -16.37 1.67 12.63
N LEU A 203 -16.20 0.94 11.53
CA LEU A 203 -17.23 0.00 11.03
C LEU A 203 -17.53 -1.13 12.01
N VAL A 204 -16.51 -1.72 12.64
CA VAL A 204 -16.68 -2.80 13.63
C VAL A 204 -17.37 -2.30 14.91
N SER A 205 -17.27 -1.00 15.22
CA SER A 205 -17.97 -0.42 16.36
C SER A 205 -19.46 -0.17 16.13
N LEU A 206 -19.92 -0.20 14.87
CA LEU A 206 -21.33 -0.01 14.55
C LEU A 206 -22.13 -1.27 14.85
N ASN A 207 -23.32 -1.09 15.40
CA ASN A 207 -24.29 -2.18 15.55
C ASN A 207 -25.14 -2.36 14.28
N GLU A 208 -25.86 -3.49 14.19
CA GLU A 208 -26.70 -3.84 13.04
C GLU A 208 -27.79 -2.79 12.75
N THR A 209 -28.34 -2.17 13.79
CA THR A 209 -29.33 -1.10 13.67
C THR A 209 -28.76 0.19 13.09
N GLU A 210 -27.56 0.60 13.51
CA GLU A 210 -26.86 1.77 12.98
C GLU A 210 -26.44 1.56 11.53
N LEU A 211 -25.99 0.35 11.19
CA LEU A 211 -25.59 0.00 9.83
C LEU A 211 -26.78 0.03 8.88
N THR A 212 -27.92 -0.51 9.30
CA THR A 212 -29.19 -0.43 8.56
C THR A 212 -29.63 1.03 8.38
N ALA A 213 -29.60 1.83 9.44
CA ALA A 213 -29.96 3.25 9.36
C ALA A 213 -29.03 4.06 8.43
N MET A 214 -27.74 3.74 8.40
CA MET A 214 -26.79 4.34 7.45
C MET A 214 -27.10 3.92 6.01
N LYS A 215 -27.39 2.63 5.76
CA LYS A 215 -27.80 2.12 4.44
C LYS A 215 -29.04 2.85 3.95
N ASP A 216 -30.07 2.97 4.78
CA ASP A 216 -31.33 3.64 4.42
C ASP A 216 -31.10 5.11 4.08
N LYS A 217 -30.32 5.83 4.90
CA LYS A 217 -29.98 7.23 4.66
C LYS A 217 -29.17 7.43 3.36
N LEU A 218 -28.28 6.50 3.03
CA LEU A 218 -27.54 6.52 1.78
C LEU A 218 -28.46 6.28 0.58
N ASN A 219 -29.34 5.28 0.67
CA ASN A 219 -30.32 4.96 -0.36
C ASN A 219 -31.30 6.12 -0.59
N GLU A 220 -31.77 6.78 0.47
CA GLU A 220 -32.59 7.99 0.35
C GLU A 220 -31.86 9.12 -0.38
N LYS A 221 -30.59 9.38 -0.02
CA LYS A 221 -29.76 10.38 -0.70
C LYS A 221 -29.53 10.04 -2.16
N LEU A 222 -29.23 8.79 -2.48
CA LEU A 222 -29.03 8.32 -3.85
C LEU A 222 -30.33 8.48 -4.66
N LYS A 223 -31.48 8.12 -4.10
CA LYS A 223 -32.79 8.28 -4.74
C LYS A 223 -33.14 9.74 -4.98
N ALA A 224 -32.89 10.60 -4.00
CA ALA A 224 -33.09 12.05 -4.13
C ALA A 224 -32.17 12.65 -5.20
N TYR A 225 -30.89 12.26 -5.21
CA TYR A 225 -29.92 12.70 -6.20
C TYR A 225 -30.28 12.22 -7.61
N LYS A 226 -30.69 10.96 -7.76
CA LYS A 226 -31.21 10.39 -9.02
C LYS A 226 -32.40 11.17 -9.55
N SER A 227 -33.38 11.43 -8.68
CA SER A 227 -34.57 12.21 -9.04
C SER A 227 -34.21 13.64 -9.45
N PHE A 228 -33.28 14.28 -8.75
CA PHE A 228 -32.81 15.62 -9.07
C PHE A 228 -32.12 15.68 -10.44
N ILE A 229 -31.22 14.74 -10.74
CA ILE A 229 -30.54 14.67 -12.04
C ILE A 229 -31.55 14.43 -13.17
N GLN A 230 -32.47 13.49 -13.00
CA GLN A 230 -33.49 13.19 -14.00
C GLN A 230 -34.41 14.39 -14.25
N LEU A 231 -34.80 15.12 -13.20
CA LEU A 231 -35.58 16.34 -13.32
C LEU A 231 -34.83 17.40 -14.13
N LYS A 232 -33.56 17.67 -13.79
CA LYS A 232 -32.74 18.67 -14.50
C LYS A 232 -32.49 18.29 -15.95
N GLY A 233 -32.27 17.01 -16.24
CA GLY A 233 -32.18 16.48 -17.60
C GLY A 233 -33.46 16.73 -18.40
N LYS A 234 -34.63 16.42 -17.82
CA LYS A 234 -35.95 16.65 -18.46
C LYS A 234 -36.26 18.15 -18.64
N GLU A 235 -35.93 18.99 -17.66
CA GLU A 235 -36.06 20.45 -17.78
C GLU A 235 -35.23 21.00 -18.94
N ALA A 236 -33.97 20.57 -19.06
CA ALA A 236 -33.10 20.99 -20.15
C ALA A 236 -33.62 20.52 -21.52
N LEU A 237 -34.08 19.28 -21.64
CA LEU A 237 -34.68 18.78 -22.88
C LEU A 237 -35.96 19.53 -23.26
N ASN A 238 -36.80 19.87 -22.27
CA ASN A 238 -38.01 20.67 -22.50
C ASN A 238 -37.67 22.10 -22.98
N LEU A 239 -36.60 22.71 -22.47
CA LEU A 239 -36.14 24.01 -22.95
C LEU A 239 -35.66 23.95 -24.39
N ILE A 240 -34.90 22.91 -24.76
CA ILE A 240 -34.44 22.67 -26.13
C ILE A 240 -35.64 22.52 -27.08
N GLN A 241 -36.64 21.73 -26.69
CA GLN A 241 -37.87 21.54 -27.48
C GLN A 241 -38.69 22.83 -27.62
N LYS A 242 -38.87 23.60 -26.53
CA LYS A 242 -39.60 24.87 -26.55
C LYS A 242 -38.99 25.91 -27.49
N GLN A 243 -37.67 25.88 -27.64
CA GLN A 243 -36.95 26.78 -28.55
C GLN A 243 -36.90 26.25 -30.00
N GLY A 244 -37.53 25.10 -30.28
CA GLY A 244 -37.59 24.51 -31.62
C GLY A 244 -36.24 24.00 -32.14
N LEU A 245 -35.27 23.79 -31.25
CA LEU A 245 -33.94 23.29 -31.61
C LEU A 245 -34.00 21.78 -31.85
N THR A 246 -33.44 21.35 -32.97
CA THR A 246 -33.31 19.96 -33.39
C THR A 246 -31.90 19.44 -33.13
N ASP A 247 -31.71 18.12 -33.22
CA ASP A 247 -30.41 17.50 -33.00
C ASP A 247 -29.32 18.01 -33.93
N ASP A 248 -29.69 18.47 -35.13
CA ASP A 248 -28.76 19.01 -36.12
C ASP A 248 -28.29 20.43 -35.79
N ASP A 249 -28.98 21.13 -34.89
CA ASP A 249 -28.62 22.49 -34.46
C ASP A 249 -27.48 22.50 -33.43
N PHE A 250 -27.07 21.34 -32.92
CA PHE A 250 -26.00 21.21 -31.94
C PHE A 250 -24.68 20.73 -32.57
N ALA A 251 -23.56 21.17 -32.00
CA ALA A 251 -22.25 20.67 -32.39
C ALA A 251 -22.20 19.14 -32.27
N HIS A 252 -21.65 18.46 -33.29
CA HIS A 252 -21.67 16.99 -33.40
C HIS A 252 -23.07 16.34 -33.55
N LYS A 253 -24.08 17.13 -33.91
CA LYS A 253 -25.44 16.68 -34.20
C LYS A 253 -26.00 15.84 -33.03
N LYS A 254 -26.58 14.66 -33.31
CA LYS A 254 -27.16 13.72 -32.33
C LYS A 254 -26.26 13.36 -31.15
N SER A 255 -24.94 13.37 -31.32
CA SER A 255 -23.98 12.99 -30.28
C SER A 255 -23.33 14.20 -29.60
N GLY A 256 -23.96 15.38 -29.75
CA GLY A 256 -23.53 16.65 -29.18
C GLY A 256 -23.81 16.81 -27.68
N PRO A 257 -23.63 18.04 -27.15
CA PRO A 257 -23.81 18.34 -25.73
C PRO A 257 -25.22 17.98 -25.21
N GLN A 258 -26.25 18.08 -26.05
CA GLN A 258 -27.62 17.75 -25.69
C GLN A 258 -27.86 16.25 -25.42
N ALA A 259 -27.00 15.36 -25.93
CA ALA A 259 -27.06 13.94 -25.61
C ALA A 259 -26.74 13.67 -24.12
N PHE A 260 -26.00 14.56 -23.47
CA PHE A 260 -25.79 14.50 -22.02
C PHE A 260 -27.09 14.70 -21.24
N PHE A 261 -27.96 15.62 -21.66
CA PHE A 261 -29.24 15.84 -20.96
C PHE A 261 -30.21 14.66 -21.11
N ARG A 262 -30.15 13.92 -22.23
CA ARG A 262 -30.87 12.63 -22.39
C ARG A 262 -30.36 11.59 -21.41
N ARG A 263 -29.04 11.39 -21.38
CA ARG A 263 -28.39 10.51 -20.40
C ARG A 263 -28.72 10.89 -18.95
N CYS A 264 -28.82 12.19 -18.64
CA CYS A 264 -29.28 12.64 -17.33
C CYS A 264 -30.75 12.29 -17.05
N ALA A 265 -31.63 12.46 -18.04
CA ALA A 265 -33.05 12.12 -17.93
C ALA A 265 -33.28 10.61 -17.68
N ASP A 266 -32.43 9.77 -18.29
CA ASP A 266 -32.47 8.31 -18.16
C ASP A 266 -31.58 7.78 -17.02
N PHE A 267 -30.79 8.66 -16.38
CA PHE A 267 -29.81 8.36 -15.33
C PHE A 267 -28.65 7.44 -15.76
N GLU A 268 -28.26 7.50 -17.02
CA GLU A 268 -27.11 6.79 -17.59
C GLU A 268 -25.84 7.68 -17.54
N LEU A 269 -25.31 7.89 -16.34
CA LEU A 269 -24.15 8.74 -16.12
C LEU A 269 -22.85 7.97 -16.44
N GLY A 270 -22.27 8.21 -17.61
CA GLY A 270 -20.95 7.71 -17.98
C GLY A 270 -19.82 8.72 -17.75
N ASP A 271 -18.59 8.23 -17.67
CA ASP A 271 -17.40 9.06 -17.41
C ASP A 271 -17.02 10.00 -18.56
N ASN A 272 -17.44 9.70 -19.79
CA ASN A 272 -17.07 10.49 -20.96
C ASN A 272 -18.04 11.67 -21.18
N ASN A 273 -17.70 12.81 -20.58
CA ASN A 273 -18.43 14.08 -20.67
C ASN A 273 -17.65 15.20 -21.39
N SER A 274 -16.57 14.85 -22.08
CA SER A 274 -15.68 15.78 -22.79
C SER A 274 -16.41 16.78 -23.69
N ARG A 275 -17.48 16.36 -24.37
CA ARG A 275 -18.26 17.21 -25.30
C ARG A 275 -19.10 18.27 -24.60
N ILE A 276 -19.70 17.95 -23.44
CA ILE A 276 -20.43 18.96 -22.67
C ILE A 276 -19.46 19.88 -21.92
N THR A 277 -18.34 19.36 -21.42
CA THR A 277 -17.26 20.17 -20.83
C THR A 277 -16.73 21.17 -21.85
N THR A 278 -16.44 20.73 -23.08
CA THR A 278 -15.99 21.62 -24.16
C THR A 278 -17.04 22.67 -24.52
N ALA A 279 -18.32 22.30 -24.57
CA ALA A 279 -19.40 23.24 -24.85
C ALA A 279 -19.55 24.31 -23.76
N ILE A 280 -19.39 23.94 -22.48
CA ILE A 280 -19.44 24.88 -21.35
C ILE A 280 -18.21 25.80 -21.34
N GLU A 281 -17.00 25.25 -21.47
CA GLU A 281 -15.75 25.99 -21.35
C GLU A 281 -15.46 26.89 -22.56
N LYS A 282 -15.79 26.43 -23.77
CA LYS A 282 -15.48 27.13 -25.03
C LYS A 282 -16.70 27.76 -25.68
N ASN A 283 -17.87 27.67 -25.06
CA ASN A 283 -19.17 28.11 -25.60
C ASN A 283 -19.50 27.52 -26.99
N GLU A 284 -19.00 26.32 -27.29
CA GLU A 284 -19.15 25.62 -28.58
C GLU A 284 -20.42 24.74 -28.61
N TRP A 285 -21.59 25.35 -28.42
CA TRP A 285 -22.87 24.63 -28.42
C TRP A 285 -23.40 24.29 -29.82
N LEU A 286 -23.07 25.11 -30.82
CA LEU A 286 -23.61 25.06 -32.18
C LEU A 286 -22.56 24.59 -33.21
N PRO A 287 -22.95 24.00 -34.36
CA PRO A 287 -22.05 23.60 -35.43
C PRO A 287 -21.22 24.78 -35.96
N LYS A 288 -19.99 24.52 -36.42
CA LYS A 288 -19.08 25.53 -37.01
C LYS A 288 -19.56 26.15 -38.34
N LEU A 289 -20.78 25.87 -38.80
CA LEU A 289 -21.29 26.33 -40.10
C LEU A 289 -21.81 27.78 -40.05
N PRO A 290 -21.51 28.63 -41.06
CA PRO A 290 -21.72 30.08 -40.99
C PRO A 290 -23.19 30.53 -40.98
N ILE A 291 -24.12 29.67 -41.39
CA ILE A 291 -25.51 30.05 -41.73
C ILE A 291 -26.40 30.22 -40.48
N LEU A 292 -26.04 29.63 -39.33
CA LEU A 292 -26.79 29.78 -38.08
C LEU A 292 -26.27 30.92 -37.18
N LYS A 293 -25.06 31.45 -37.43
CA LYS A 293 -24.53 32.63 -36.71
C LYS A 293 -25.36 33.90 -36.97
N GLN A 294 -26.00 34.02 -38.13
CA GLN A 294 -26.85 35.17 -38.43
C GLN A 294 -28.19 35.17 -37.66
N LYS A 295 -28.78 33.99 -37.38
CA LYS A 295 -30.01 33.89 -36.57
C LYS A 295 -29.74 34.00 -35.06
N ALA A 296 -28.57 33.57 -34.58
CA ALA A 296 -28.20 33.68 -33.17
C ALA A 296 -27.79 35.12 -32.77
N ASN A 297 -27.15 35.89 -33.66
CA ASN A 297 -26.77 37.27 -33.35
C ASN A 297 -27.95 38.26 -33.31
N SER A 298 -29.10 37.94 -33.92
CA SER A 298 -30.34 38.70 -33.72
C SER A 298 -31.06 38.39 -32.40
N LEU A 299 -30.67 37.32 -31.69
CA LEU A 299 -31.26 36.94 -30.39
C LEU A 299 -30.45 37.49 -29.20
N ALA A 300 -29.22 37.95 -29.42
CA ALA A 300 -28.39 38.58 -28.39
C ALA A 300 -28.70 40.09 -28.19
N SER A 301 -29.68 40.64 -28.92
CA SER A 301 -30.07 42.05 -28.86
C SER A 301 -31.51 42.25 -28.37
N LEU A 302 -31.90 41.58 -27.28
CA LEU A 302 -33.03 42.00 -26.46
C LEU A 302 -32.50 42.46 -25.09
N PRO A 303 -32.79 43.71 -24.69
CA PRO A 303 -32.17 44.34 -23.54
C PRO A 303 -32.67 43.75 -22.21
N ASN A 304 -31.72 43.63 -21.27
CA ASN A 304 -31.79 43.46 -19.81
C ASN A 304 -33.11 43.02 -19.17
#